data_AF-A0A929ZLU5-F1
#
_entry.id   AF-A0A929ZLU5-F1
#
_cell.length_a   1.000
_cell.length_b   1.000
_cell.length_c   1.000
_cell.angle_alpha   90.00
_cell.angle_beta   90.00
_cell.angle_gamma   90.00
#
_symmetry.space_group_name_H-M   'P 1'
#
loop_
_entity.id
_entity.type
_entity.pdbx_description
1 polymer ?
#
loop_
_entity_poly.entity_id
_entity_poly.type
_entity_poly.pdbx_seq_one_letter_code
_entity_poly.pdbx_strand_id
1 'polypeptide(L)'
;ELKGKSAGMQMANDVYQMLVERNMVNQVRIISLNANLITQVEKMYPDVETEYLCYIAYGQLESMEVDAIGLEEELATIKRIDNLHDAGKKVDVWTANSFGSIIRFMVSNVDGIITDSVQLAISIKDGKSDSPDFIRLLRIFFPQF
;
A
#
# COMPACT_ATOMS: atom_id res chain seq x y z
N GLU A 1 -7.64 -8.75 0.15
CA GLU A 1 -7.00 -9.15 -1.12
C GLU A 1 -7.90 -10.11 -1.89
N LEU A 2 -8.30 -9.77 -3.12
CA LEU A 2 -8.97 -10.68 -4.05
C LEU A 2 -7.91 -11.52 -4.77
N LYS A 3 -7.83 -12.81 -4.45
CA LYS A 3 -6.78 -13.73 -4.94
C LYS A 3 -7.27 -15.14 -5.26
N GLY A 4 -6.46 -15.86 -6.02
CA GLY A 4 -6.72 -17.25 -6.43
C GLY A 4 -7.42 -17.36 -7.79
N LYS A 5 -7.57 -18.60 -8.28
CA LYS A 5 -8.12 -18.87 -9.62
C LYS A 5 -9.57 -18.44 -9.81
N SER A 6 -10.34 -18.37 -8.72
CA SER A 6 -11.74 -17.96 -8.71
C SER A 6 -11.93 -16.46 -8.41
N ALA A 7 -10.84 -15.69 -8.24
CA ALA A 7 -10.95 -14.26 -8.04
C ALA A 7 -11.54 -13.60 -9.30
N GLY A 8 -12.68 -12.94 -9.13
CA GLY A 8 -13.44 -12.31 -10.20
C GLY A 8 -14.56 -11.44 -9.63
N MET A 9 -15.38 -10.87 -10.51
CA MET A 9 -16.42 -9.92 -10.09
C MET A 9 -17.48 -10.52 -9.16
N GLN A 10 -17.75 -11.83 -9.23
CA GLN A 10 -18.64 -12.47 -8.26
C GLN A 10 -18.06 -12.39 -6.85
N MET A 11 -16.79 -12.76 -6.66
CA MET A 11 -16.12 -12.66 -5.36
C MET A 11 -16.07 -11.20 -4.87
N ALA A 12 -15.80 -10.26 -5.77
CA ALA A 12 -15.79 -8.84 -5.42
C ALA A 12 -17.17 -8.34 -4.96
N ASN A 13 -18.24 -8.74 -5.67
CA ASN A 13 -19.61 -8.45 -5.28
C ASN A 13 -19.92 -9.04 -3.90
N ASP A 14 -19.61 -10.31 -3.67
CA ASP A 14 -19.89 -10.98 -2.39
C ASP A 14 -19.17 -10.28 -1.24
N VAL A 15 -17.90 -9.88 -1.43
CA VAL A 15 -17.15 -9.09 -0.46
C VAL A 15 -17.80 -7.73 -0.23
N TYR A 16 -18.15 -6.99 -1.29
CA TYR A 16 -18.79 -5.68 -1.15
C TYR A 16 -20.11 -5.75 -0.37
N GLN A 17 -20.97 -6.72 -0.67
CA GLN A 17 -22.22 -6.92 0.09
C GLN A 17 -21.95 -7.17 1.58
N MET A 18 -20.94 -8.00 1.91
CA MET A 18 -20.53 -8.19 3.30
C MET A 18 -20.03 -6.90 3.96
N LEU A 19 -19.36 -6.01 3.23
CA LEU A 19 -18.92 -4.71 3.75
C LEU A 19 -20.10 -3.80 4.05
N VAL A 20 -21.09 -3.74 3.14
CA VAL A 20 -22.31 -2.95 3.32
C VAL A 20 -23.11 -3.46 4.53
N GLU A 21 -23.37 -4.76 4.60
CA GLU A 21 -24.11 -5.40 5.70
C GLU A 21 -23.47 -5.14 7.07
N ARG A 22 -22.15 -4.99 7.11
CA ARG A 22 -21.36 -4.77 8.33
C ARG A 22 -21.05 -3.29 8.60
N ASN A 23 -21.48 -2.37 7.75
CA ASN A 23 -21.12 -0.94 7.81
C ASN A 23 -19.58 -0.71 7.82
N MET A 24 -18.86 -1.47 6.99
CA MET A 24 -17.38 -1.47 6.93
C MET A 24 -16.81 -0.90 5.63
N VAL A 25 -17.64 -0.39 4.71
CA VAL A 25 -17.20 0.18 3.43
C VAL A 25 -16.06 1.20 3.62
N ASN A 26 -16.21 2.13 4.57
CA ASN A 26 -15.21 3.17 4.85
C ASN A 26 -14.01 2.69 5.72
N GLN A 27 -13.91 1.40 6.01
CA GLN A 27 -12.87 0.81 6.86
C GLN A 27 -12.02 -0.22 6.12
N VAL A 28 -12.30 -0.46 4.84
CA VAL A 28 -11.67 -1.51 4.05
C VAL A 28 -11.18 -0.95 2.74
N ARG A 29 -9.96 -1.35 2.37
CA ARG A 29 -9.44 -1.24 1.01
C ARG A 29 -9.42 -2.62 0.36
N ILE A 30 -10.05 -2.75 -0.80
CA ILE A 30 -9.99 -3.98 -1.59
C ILE A 30 -8.73 -3.93 -2.45
N ILE A 31 -7.89 -4.96 -2.35
CA ILE A 31 -6.60 -5.01 -3.05
C ILE A 31 -6.53 -6.24 -3.98
N SER A 32 -5.83 -6.14 -5.12
CA SER A 32 -5.57 -7.30 -6.00
C SER A 32 -4.33 -7.13 -6.88
N LEU A 33 -3.69 -8.25 -7.23
CA LEU A 33 -2.65 -8.33 -8.26
C LEU A 33 -3.22 -8.35 -9.69
N ASN A 34 -4.54 -8.46 -9.85
CA ASN A 34 -5.20 -8.44 -11.16
C ASN A 34 -5.72 -7.02 -11.46
N ALA A 35 -4.97 -6.29 -12.30
CA ALA A 35 -5.29 -4.91 -12.67
C ALA A 35 -6.70 -4.75 -13.26
N ASN A 36 -7.12 -5.68 -14.13
CA ASN A 36 -8.44 -5.62 -14.75
C ASN A 36 -9.56 -5.84 -13.71
N LEU A 37 -9.39 -6.81 -12.80
CA LEU A 37 -10.36 -7.06 -11.75
C LEU A 37 -10.51 -5.83 -10.85
N ILE A 38 -9.42 -5.28 -10.33
CA ILE A 38 -9.52 -4.17 -9.38
C ILE A 38 -10.05 -2.89 -10.02
N THR A 39 -9.73 -2.65 -11.29
CA THR A 39 -10.29 -1.52 -12.06
C THR A 39 -11.82 -1.69 -12.26
N GLN A 40 -12.31 -2.91 -12.43
CA GLN A 40 -13.75 -3.17 -12.49
C GLN A 40 -14.43 -2.98 -11.13
N VAL A 41 -13.74 -3.33 -10.04
CA VAL A 41 -14.24 -3.09 -8.68
C VAL A 41 -14.40 -1.60 -8.41
N GLU A 42 -13.38 -0.79 -8.71
CA GLU A 42 -13.41 0.67 -8.57
C GLU A 42 -14.62 1.28 -9.30
N LYS A 43 -14.83 0.89 -10.55
CA LYS A 43 -15.96 1.40 -11.36
C LYS A 43 -17.32 1.01 -10.82
N MET A 44 -17.45 -0.20 -10.27
CA MET A 44 -18.72 -0.73 -9.81
C MET A 44 -19.06 -0.21 -8.40
N TYR A 45 -18.07 -0.07 -7.54
CA TYR A 45 -18.21 0.26 -6.13
C TYR A 45 -17.26 1.42 -5.75
N PRO A 46 -17.51 2.65 -6.26
CA PRO A 46 -16.63 3.79 -6.05
C PRO A 46 -16.65 4.34 -4.60
N ASP A 47 -17.44 3.74 -3.72
CA ASP A 47 -17.53 4.07 -2.30
C ASP A 47 -16.56 3.24 -1.42
N VAL A 48 -15.98 2.15 -1.95
CA VAL A 48 -14.94 1.36 -1.27
C VAL A 48 -13.58 1.64 -1.89
N GLU A 49 -12.56 1.89 -1.08
CA GLU A 49 -11.22 2.16 -1.61
C GLU A 49 -10.65 0.94 -2.35
N THR A 50 -9.94 1.18 -3.46
CA THR A 50 -9.26 0.14 -4.23
C THR A 50 -7.74 0.30 -4.32
N GLU A 51 -7.01 -0.82 -4.37
CA GLU A 51 -5.57 -0.83 -4.59
C GLU A 51 -5.12 -1.90 -5.58
N TYR A 52 -4.34 -1.47 -6.56
CA TYR A 52 -3.62 -2.40 -7.41
C TYR A 52 -2.26 -2.75 -6.79
N LEU A 53 -2.04 -4.04 -6.51
CA LEU A 53 -0.73 -4.54 -6.11
C LEU A 53 0.13 -4.78 -7.35
N CYS A 54 1.12 -3.92 -7.55
CA CYS A 54 2.04 -3.95 -8.68
C CYS A 54 3.33 -4.69 -8.29
N TYR A 55 3.53 -5.90 -8.84
CA TYR A 55 4.73 -6.71 -8.61
C TYR A 55 5.74 -6.66 -9.76
N ILE A 56 5.32 -6.15 -10.91
CA ILE A 56 6.19 -5.88 -12.05
C ILE A 56 5.69 -4.61 -12.71
N ALA A 57 6.61 -3.68 -13.02
CA ALA A 57 6.23 -2.44 -13.68
C ALA A 57 5.80 -2.72 -15.12
N TYR A 58 4.50 -2.90 -15.33
CA TYR A 58 3.88 -3.02 -16.65
C TYR A 58 2.82 -1.93 -16.82
N GLY A 59 2.93 -1.16 -17.90
CA GLY A 59 1.99 -0.07 -18.21
C GLY A 59 2.27 1.23 -17.46
N GLN A 60 1.31 2.15 -17.55
CA GLN A 60 1.35 3.48 -16.94
C GLN A 60 0.44 3.47 -15.70
N LEU A 61 1.04 3.35 -14.52
CA LEU A 61 0.30 3.20 -13.25
C LEU A 61 -0.45 4.48 -12.87
N GLU A 62 0.08 5.63 -13.28
CA GLU A 62 -0.47 6.95 -13.03
C GLU A 62 -1.87 7.13 -13.63
N SER A 63 -2.18 6.44 -14.73
CA SER A 63 -3.47 6.55 -15.42
C SER A 63 -4.46 5.44 -15.06
N MET A 64 -4.10 4.52 -14.16
CA MET A 64 -5.02 3.46 -13.74
C MET A 64 -6.20 4.04 -12.96
N GLU A 65 -7.41 3.54 -13.23
CA GLU A 65 -8.64 3.91 -12.52
C GLU A 65 -8.77 3.04 -11.25
N VAL A 66 -7.97 3.40 -10.24
CA VAL A 66 -7.95 2.87 -8.86
C VAL A 66 -7.52 3.99 -7.90
N ASP A 67 -7.81 3.89 -6.61
CA ASP A 67 -7.42 4.91 -5.62
C ASP A 67 -5.94 4.84 -5.21
N ALA A 68 -5.41 3.63 -5.12
CA ALA A 68 -4.07 3.37 -4.59
C ALA A 68 -3.26 2.39 -5.45
N ILE A 69 -1.94 2.51 -5.36
CA ILE A 69 -0.99 1.58 -5.96
C ILE A 69 -0.08 1.03 -4.86
N GLY A 70 -0.11 -0.28 -4.66
CA GLY A 70 0.84 -1.00 -3.83
C GLY A 70 2.05 -1.40 -4.66
N LEU A 71 3.19 -0.74 -4.49
CA LEU A 71 4.42 -1.06 -5.20
C LEU A 71 5.18 -2.17 -4.50
N GLU A 72 5.67 -3.16 -5.25
CA GLU A 72 6.70 -4.04 -4.74
C GLU A 72 7.95 -3.23 -4.36
N GLU A 73 8.65 -3.60 -3.28
CA GLU A 73 9.77 -2.84 -2.70
C GLU A 73 10.81 -2.37 -3.73
N GLU A 74 11.19 -3.23 -4.69
CA GLU A 74 12.19 -2.89 -5.70
C GLU A 74 11.67 -1.85 -6.70
N LEU A 75 10.34 -1.77 -6.89
CA LEU A 75 9.68 -0.80 -7.76
C LEU A 75 9.48 0.56 -7.09
N ALA A 76 9.53 0.63 -5.77
CA ALA A 76 9.20 1.81 -4.97
C ALA A 76 10.37 2.83 -4.88
N THR A 77 10.72 3.43 -6.02
CA THR A 77 11.65 4.58 -6.05
C THR A 77 10.95 5.88 -5.63
N ILE A 78 11.67 6.82 -5.02
CA ILE A 78 11.12 8.14 -4.61
C ILE A 78 10.42 8.83 -5.78
N LYS A 79 11.06 8.89 -6.95
CA LYS A 79 10.46 9.48 -8.17
C LYS A 79 9.13 8.82 -8.55
N ARG A 80 9.01 7.50 -8.40
CA ARG A 80 7.77 6.79 -8.74
C ARG A 80 6.67 7.06 -7.71
N ILE A 81 7.03 7.13 -6.43
CA ILE A 81 6.13 7.51 -5.34
C ILE A 81 5.57 8.91 -5.64
N ASP A 82 6.45 9.89 -5.89
CA ASP A 82 6.05 11.26 -6.19
C ASP A 82 5.16 11.36 -7.44
N ASN A 83 5.52 10.68 -8.53
CA ASN A 83 4.71 10.66 -9.75
C ASN A 83 3.29 10.11 -9.53
N LEU A 84 3.15 9.10 -8.66
CA LEU A 84 1.85 8.50 -8.35
C LEU A 84 1.02 9.43 -7.48
N HIS A 85 1.64 10.12 -6.51
CA HIS A 85 0.98 11.18 -5.74
C HIS A 85 0.54 12.34 -6.62
N ASP A 86 1.37 12.77 -7.57
CA ASP A 86 1.02 13.81 -8.56
C ASP A 86 -0.17 13.40 -9.44
N ALA A 87 -0.37 12.09 -9.65
CA ALA A 87 -1.52 11.51 -10.33
C ALA A 87 -2.74 11.29 -9.42
N GLY A 88 -2.67 11.73 -8.15
CA GLY A 88 -3.74 11.60 -7.16
C GLY A 88 -3.89 10.20 -6.57
N LYS A 89 -2.88 9.34 -6.67
CA LYS A 89 -2.90 7.98 -6.11
C LYS A 89 -2.28 7.97 -4.72
N LYS A 90 -2.84 7.15 -3.82
CA LYS A 90 -2.09 6.70 -2.63
C LYS A 90 -1.05 5.68 -3.04
N VAL A 91 0.05 5.59 -2.30
CA VAL A 91 1.17 4.70 -2.59
C VAL A 91 1.54 3.90 -1.36
N ASP A 92 1.25 2.60 -1.41
CA ASP A 92 1.70 1.65 -0.40
C ASP A 92 2.90 0.86 -0.93
N VAL A 93 3.70 0.25 -0.04
CA VAL A 93 4.82 -0.60 -0.43
C VAL A 93 4.73 -1.98 0.21
N TRP A 94 5.03 -3.03 -0.56
CA TRP A 94 5.00 -4.42 -0.11
C TRP A 94 6.16 -5.24 -0.71
N THR A 95 6.66 -6.32 -0.11
CA THR A 95 6.59 -6.62 1.32
C THR A 95 7.90 -6.20 1.97
N ALA A 96 7.89 -5.03 2.63
CA ALA A 96 9.07 -4.44 3.25
C ALA A 96 9.44 -5.17 4.55
N ASN A 97 10.28 -6.20 4.47
CA ASN A 97 10.54 -7.10 5.60
C ASN A 97 11.84 -6.83 6.37
N SER A 98 12.78 -6.08 5.78
CA SER A 98 14.07 -5.79 6.43
C SER A 98 14.03 -4.48 7.22
N PHE A 99 14.87 -4.37 8.25
CA PHE A 99 15.06 -3.12 8.99
C PHE A 99 15.36 -1.94 8.06
N GLY A 100 16.27 -2.13 7.10
CA GLY A 100 16.64 -1.09 6.14
C GLY A 100 15.50 -0.69 5.19
N SER A 101 14.74 -1.68 4.71
CA SER A 101 13.54 -1.46 3.86
C SER A 101 12.47 -0.67 4.60
N ILE A 102 12.12 -1.12 5.80
CA ILE A 102 11.10 -0.47 6.63
C ILE A 102 11.49 0.98 6.92
N ILE A 103 12.74 1.25 7.29
CA ILE A 103 13.21 2.63 7.53
C ILE A 103 13.14 3.45 6.27
N ARG A 104 13.66 2.92 5.15
CA ARG A 104 13.66 3.60 3.86
C ARG A 104 12.26 4.07 3.51
N PHE A 105 11.25 3.22 3.71
CA PHE A 105 9.88 3.59 3.38
C PHE A 105 9.22 4.46 4.45
N MET A 106 9.53 4.29 5.74
CA MET A 106 9.03 5.20 6.79
C MET A 106 9.51 6.64 6.61
N VAL A 107 10.72 6.87 6.10
CA VAL A 107 11.25 8.21 5.81
C VAL A 107 10.88 8.70 4.40
N SER A 108 10.19 7.89 3.61
CA SER A 108 9.67 8.26 2.30
C SER A 108 8.21 8.71 2.40
N ASN A 109 7.68 9.31 1.34
CA ASN A 109 6.30 9.84 1.33
C ASN A 109 5.21 8.76 1.13
N VAL A 110 5.48 7.47 1.37
CA VAL A 110 4.47 6.41 1.16
C VAL A 110 3.32 6.53 2.16
N ASP A 111 2.13 6.12 1.74
CA ASP A 111 0.90 6.11 2.54
C ASP A 111 0.79 4.86 3.43
N GLY A 112 1.46 3.76 3.04
CA GLY A 112 1.39 2.48 3.75
C GLY A 112 2.61 1.58 3.54
N ILE A 113 2.89 0.75 4.54
CA ILE A 113 3.92 -0.30 4.49
C ILE A 113 3.25 -1.63 4.84
N ILE A 114 3.28 -2.57 3.92
CA ILE A 114 2.86 -3.96 4.10
C ILE A 114 4.11 -4.77 4.44
N THR A 115 4.10 -5.42 5.60
CA THR A 115 5.27 -6.13 6.15
C THR A 115 4.84 -7.34 6.99
N ASP A 116 5.62 -8.41 6.91
CA ASP A 116 5.54 -9.54 7.84
C ASP A 116 6.21 -9.19 9.18
N SER A 117 7.10 -8.19 9.19
CA SER A 117 7.87 -7.75 10.35
C SER A 117 7.18 -6.62 11.12
N VAL A 118 5.89 -6.80 11.45
CA VAL A 118 5.05 -5.77 12.09
C VAL A 118 5.68 -5.26 13.40
N GLN A 119 6.18 -6.15 14.26
CA GLN A 119 6.78 -5.74 15.54
C GLN A 119 8.05 -4.90 15.35
N LEU A 120 8.82 -5.19 14.30
CA LEU A 120 10.00 -4.39 13.94
C LEU A 120 9.57 -3.03 13.40
N ALA A 121 8.56 -2.97 12.55
CA ALA A 121 8.03 -1.70 12.07
C ALA A 121 7.50 -0.82 13.21
N ILE A 122 6.78 -1.41 14.17
CA ILE A 122 6.30 -0.70 15.35
C ILE A 122 7.47 -0.22 16.23
N SER A 123 8.49 -1.04 16.46
CA SER A 123 9.63 -0.63 17.30
C SER A 123 10.45 0.50 16.67
N ILE A 124 10.63 0.48 15.35
CA ILE A 124 11.24 1.55 14.56
C ILE A 124 10.38 2.83 14.68
N LYS A 125 9.07 2.73 14.43
CA LYS A 125 8.14 3.86 14.51
C LYS A 125 8.10 4.51 15.89
N ASP A 126 8.13 3.70 16.95
CA ASP A 126 8.12 4.17 18.34
C ASP A 126 9.49 4.70 18.82
N GLY A 127 10.54 4.63 17.98
CA GLY A 127 11.90 5.02 18.36
C GLY A 127 12.56 4.07 19.40
N LYS A 128 12.02 2.87 19.59
CA LYS A 128 12.49 1.86 20.57
C LYS A 128 13.60 0.96 20.03
N SER A 129 14.28 1.35 18.95
CA SER A 129 15.42 0.58 18.46
C SER A 129 16.68 1.01 19.21
N ASP A 130 17.35 0.05 19.83
CA ASP A 130 18.61 0.26 20.57
C ASP A 130 19.81 0.56 19.66
N SER A 131 19.61 0.71 18.35
CA SER A 131 20.69 1.01 17.39
C SER A 131 21.08 2.50 17.43
N PRO A 132 22.33 2.85 17.79
CA PRO A 132 22.78 4.24 17.82
C PRO A 132 22.72 4.93 16.45
N ASP A 133 22.97 4.18 15.37
CA ASP A 133 22.91 4.68 14.00
C ASP A 133 21.47 5.00 13.58
N PHE A 134 20.51 4.25 14.13
CA PHE A 134 19.09 4.45 13.89
C PHE A 134 18.56 5.73 14.52
N ILE A 135 18.88 5.99 15.79
CA ILE A 135 18.54 7.25 16.49
C ILE A 135 19.13 8.44 15.72
N ARG A 136 20.34 8.29 15.17
CA ARG A 136 21.00 9.33 14.38
C ARG A 136 20.28 9.59 13.05
N LEU A 137 19.83 8.55 12.37
CA LEU A 137 19.05 8.67 11.12
C LEU A 137 17.68 9.30 11.40
N LEU A 138 16.96 8.84 12.43
CA LEU A 138 15.67 9.42 12.82
C LEU A 138 15.80 10.91 13.14
N ARG A 139 16.84 11.36 13.85
CA ARG A 139 17.06 12.79 14.11
C ARG A 139 17.28 13.64 12.86
N ILE A 140 17.85 13.06 11.81
CA ILE A 140 18.10 13.77 10.54
C ILE A 140 16.79 13.95 9.77
N PHE A 141 15.94 12.92 9.72
CA PHE A 141 14.71 12.94 8.92
C PHE A 141 13.47 13.40 9.70
N PHE A 142 13.47 13.24 11.03
CA PHE A 142 12.39 13.62 11.94
C PHE A 142 12.93 14.39 13.15
N PRO A 143 13.23 15.71 13.02
CA PRO A 143 13.92 16.49 14.05
C PRO A 143 13.10 16.71 15.34
N GLN A 144 11.84 16.26 15.39
CA GLN A 144 10.94 16.43 16.53
C GLN A 144 10.92 15.20 17.46
N PHE A 145 11.76 14.20 17.19
CA PHE A 145 12.09 13.06 18.06
C PHE A 145 13.44 13.25 18.77
#